data_AF-A0A430QW40-F1
#
_entry.id   AF-A0A430QW40-F1
#
_cell.length_a   1.000
_cell.length_b   1.000
_cell.length_c   1.000
_cell.angle_alpha   90.00
_cell.angle_beta   90.00
_cell.angle_gamma   90.00
#
_symmetry.space_group_name_H-M   'P 1'
#
loop_
_entity.id
_entity.type
_entity.pdbx_description
1 polymer ?
#
loop_
_entity_poly.entity_id
_entity_poly.type
_entity_poly.pdbx_seq_one_letter_code
_entity_poly.pdbx_strand_id
1 'polypeptide(L)'
;MRRLWATLFLLALPALALEAGFKDQDVNGDGVPEKIAVTNLMDLAFDQKGQVVGWYVKTYKGTAFNDYTRAPNLSGNGPVVAPVGFTPEKAEYQVEDGRLLARFQGQEGTLTYRIEKGRYTVQVTADFPLTLRLSAQGSPKVLLQGQTEPTPSGEGQLVYLAWQTKPKAGYALVAFAQRPFLGKLVGKEATLTLTPGETLKVYGGQNELVRFHVEGLLSLPGLFSPNIWGQLSLGLLWLMEVAFRYTGSWGLAILFLTLVVRLLLWPLMHQQFKSMAEIQRLQPLIQKINEKYKDDPNKRAEATMKLYQEHKVNPAAGCLPLFIQMPILFILWKVIANYEFGQGLLWIPDLAELVVGDHLP
;
A
#
# COMPACT_ATOMS: atom_id res chain seq x y z
N MET A 1 29.90 -27.85 -1.04
CA MET A 1 29.24 -27.78 -2.37
C MET A 1 27.73 -27.98 -2.31
N ARG A 2 27.17 -29.02 -1.67
CA ARG A 2 25.71 -29.28 -1.61
C ARG A 2 24.82 -28.17 -1.00
N ARG A 3 25.38 -27.30 -0.13
CA ARG A 3 24.64 -26.16 0.49
C ARG A 3 24.58 -24.90 -0.39
N LEU A 4 25.50 -24.73 -1.35
CA LEU A 4 25.48 -23.60 -2.30
C LEU A 4 24.42 -23.79 -3.39
N TRP A 5 24.15 -25.04 -3.78
CA TRP A 5 23.11 -25.36 -4.76
C TRP A 5 21.69 -25.18 -4.21
N ALA A 6 21.48 -25.38 -2.91
CA ALA A 6 20.20 -25.11 -2.26
C ALA A 6 19.87 -23.61 -2.19
N THR A 7 20.88 -22.74 -2.05
CA THR A 7 20.70 -21.27 -2.11
C THR A 7 20.54 -20.77 -3.55
N LEU A 8 21.17 -21.42 -4.53
CA LEU A 8 21.01 -21.08 -5.96
C LEU A 8 19.63 -21.45 -6.51
N PHE A 9 18.98 -22.51 -5.98
CA PHE A 9 17.62 -22.89 -6.41
C PHE A 9 16.53 -21.94 -5.89
N LEU A 10 16.81 -21.19 -4.83
CA LEU A 10 15.93 -20.10 -4.33
C LEU A 10 16.10 -18.78 -5.11
N LEU A 11 17.13 -18.66 -5.93
CA LEU A 11 17.49 -17.45 -6.69
C LEU A 11 17.12 -17.52 -8.19
N ALA A 12 16.55 -18.64 -8.63
CA ALA A 12 16.11 -18.87 -10.00
C ALA A 12 14.61 -19.18 -10.09
N LEU A 13 13.81 -18.67 -9.15
CA LEU A 13 12.38 -18.54 -9.38
C LEU A 13 12.22 -17.29 -10.26
N PRO A 14 11.78 -17.40 -11.53
CA PRO A 14 11.19 -16.24 -12.17
C PRO A 14 10.15 -15.71 -11.18
N ALA A 15 10.10 -14.40 -10.94
CA ALA A 15 9.02 -13.84 -10.16
C ALA A 15 7.74 -14.17 -10.94
N LEU A 16 7.11 -15.29 -10.57
CA LEU A 16 5.85 -15.72 -11.13
C LEU A 16 4.87 -14.66 -10.66
N ALA A 17 4.66 -13.64 -11.51
CA ALA A 17 3.48 -12.81 -11.44
C ALA A 17 2.31 -13.80 -11.38
N LEU A 18 1.74 -13.93 -10.19
CA LEU A 18 0.80 -14.98 -9.91
C LEU A 18 -0.40 -14.78 -10.86
N GLU A 19 -0.69 -15.79 -11.67
CA GLU A 19 -1.77 -15.68 -12.65
C GLU A 19 -3.08 -15.42 -11.90
N ALA A 20 -3.71 -14.28 -12.23
CA ALA A 20 -4.99 -13.95 -11.63
C ALA A 20 -6.02 -14.99 -12.09
N GLY A 21 -6.74 -15.58 -11.15
CA GLY A 21 -7.65 -16.68 -11.47
C GLY A 21 -8.51 -17.07 -10.29
N PHE A 22 -9.27 -18.15 -10.47
CA PHE A 22 -10.11 -18.73 -9.44
C PHE A 22 -9.56 -20.09 -9.02
N LYS A 23 -9.59 -20.38 -7.73
CA LYS A 23 -9.32 -21.71 -7.18
C LYS A 23 -10.35 -22.07 -6.11
N ASP A 24 -10.50 -23.34 -5.82
CA ASP A 24 -11.33 -23.83 -4.73
C ASP A 24 -10.44 -24.29 -3.57
N GLN A 25 -10.66 -23.76 -2.38
CA GLN A 25 -9.92 -24.16 -1.18
C GLN A 25 -10.72 -23.77 0.07
N ASP A 26 -10.76 -24.66 1.05
CA ASP A 26 -11.31 -24.37 2.37
C ASP A 26 -10.41 -23.37 3.10
N VAL A 27 -10.94 -22.17 3.37
CA VAL A 27 -10.19 -21.09 4.02
C VAL A 27 -10.45 -20.97 5.52
N ASN A 28 -11.50 -21.62 6.02
CA ASN A 28 -12.00 -21.45 7.39
C ASN A 28 -11.89 -22.74 8.23
N GLY A 29 -11.59 -23.88 7.61
CA GLY A 29 -11.40 -25.19 8.23
C GLY A 29 -12.71 -25.95 8.50
N ASP A 30 -13.83 -25.56 7.91
CA ASP A 30 -15.14 -26.19 8.09
C ASP A 30 -15.39 -27.38 7.15
N GLY A 31 -14.46 -27.66 6.23
CA GLY A 31 -14.52 -28.75 5.27
C GLY A 31 -15.31 -28.43 4.00
N VAL A 32 -15.87 -27.24 3.86
CA VAL A 32 -16.57 -26.77 2.65
C VAL A 32 -15.63 -25.82 1.89
N PRO A 33 -15.20 -26.17 0.67
CA PRO A 33 -14.31 -25.29 -0.08
C PRO A 33 -15.01 -24.02 -0.54
N GLU A 34 -14.40 -22.86 -0.29
CA GLU A 34 -14.81 -21.59 -0.88
C GLU A 34 -14.18 -21.37 -2.25
N LYS A 35 -14.86 -20.57 -3.07
CA LYS A 35 -14.28 -20.09 -4.33
C LYS A 35 -13.41 -18.87 -4.04
N ILE A 36 -12.12 -18.98 -4.33
CA ILE A 36 -11.16 -17.93 -4.07
C ILE A 36 -10.77 -17.24 -5.39
N ALA A 37 -11.02 -15.94 -5.48
CA ALA A 37 -10.42 -15.09 -6.51
C ALA A 37 -9.01 -14.70 -6.06
N VAL A 38 -8.01 -15.18 -6.78
CA VAL A 38 -6.59 -14.99 -6.47
C VAL A 38 -6.04 -13.86 -7.33
N THR A 39 -5.41 -12.85 -6.71
CA THR A 39 -4.77 -11.75 -7.45
C THR A 39 -3.33 -11.50 -6.96
N ASN A 40 -2.63 -10.56 -7.59
CA ASN A 40 -1.29 -10.15 -7.14
C ASN A 40 -1.28 -9.48 -5.76
N LEU A 41 -2.37 -8.83 -5.35
CA LEU A 41 -2.40 -7.96 -4.18
C LEU A 41 -3.25 -8.50 -3.03
N MET A 42 -4.33 -9.20 -3.37
CA MET A 42 -5.28 -9.74 -2.41
C MET A 42 -5.98 -10.98 -2.95
N ASP A 43 -6.48 -11.81 -2.05
CA ASP A 43 -7.33 -12.94 -2.39
C ASP A 43 -8.70 -12.76 -1.71
N LEU A 44 -9.78 -13.05 -2.43
CA LEU A 44 -11.15 -12.94 -1.94
C LEU A 44 -11.79 -14.32 -1.93
N ALA A 45 -12.29 -14.75 -0.78
CA ALA A 45 -13.00 -16.01 -0.64
C ALA A 45 -14.51 -15.78 -0.64
N PHE A 46 -15.20 -16.45 -1.55
CA PHE A 46 -16.64 -16.43 -1.72
C PHE A 46 -17.25 -17.74 -1.24
N ASP A 47 -18.30 -17.64 -0.41
CA ASP A 47 -19.13 -18.79 -0.08
C ASP A 47 -20.17 -19.07 -1.18
N GLN A 48 -20.92 -20.16 -1.02
CA GLN A 48 -21.99 -20.53 -1.95
C GLN A 48 -23.17 -19.55 -1.94
N LYS A 49 -23.30 -18.70 -0.92
CA LYS A 49 -24.36 -17.69 -0.77
C LYS A 49 -23.98 -16.35 -1.39
N GLY A 50 -22.80 -16.24 -2.01
CA GLY A 50 -22.29 -14.99 -2.58
C GLY A 50 -21.81 -13.99 -1.54
N GLN A 51 -21.49 -14.45 -0.32
CA GLN A 51 -20.85 -13.67 0.73
C GLN A 51 -19.34 -13.70 0.53
N VAL A 52 -18.68 -12.58 0.81
CA VAL A 52 -17.22 -12.50 0.88
C VAL A 52 -16.81 -12.85 2.30
N VAL A 53 -16.50 -14.12 2.56
CA VAL A 53 -16.18 -14.62 3.91
C VAL A 53 -14.73 -14.35 4.32
N GLY A 54 -13.85 -14.17 3.34
CA GLY A 54 -12.44 -13.86 3.55
C GLY A 54 -11.95 -12.78 2.59
N TRP A 55 -11.18 -11.84 3.12
CA TRP A 55 -10.54 -10.78 2.35
C TRP A 55 -9.08 -10.68 2.78
N TYR A 56 -8.24 -11.43 2.07
CA TYR A 56 -6.85 -11.66 2.44
C TYR A 56 -5.93 -10.68 1.73
N VAL A 57 -5.17 -9.90 2.49
CA VAL A 57 -4.25 -8.89 1.96
C VAL A 57 -2.84 -9.47 1.90
N LYS A 58 -2.22 -9.48 0.72
CA LYS A 58 -0.86 -9.99 0.55
C LYS A 58 0.16 -8.99 1.09
N THR A 59 1.07 -9.48 1.93
CA THR A 59 2.20 -8.70 2.43
C THR A 59 3.20 -8.40 1.30
N TYR A 60 3.41 -9.38 0.41
CA TYR A 60 4.30 -9.28 -0.74
C TYR A 60 3.50 -9.54 -2.01
N LYS A 61 3.68 -8.71 -3.04
CA LYS A 61 2.95 -8.86 -4.29
C LYS A 61 3.29 -10.19 -4.96
N GLY A 62 2.30 -10.82 -5.58
CA GLY A 62 2.49 -12.05 -6.35
C GLY A 62 2.78 -13.30 -5.51
N THR A 63 2.74 -13.24 -4.18
CA THR A 63 2.91 -14.44 -3.35
C THR A 63 1.61 -15.21 -3.21
N ALA A 64 1.64 -16.54 -3.37
CA ALA A 64 0.49 -17.40 -3.11
C ALA A 64 0.30 -17.60 -1.61
N PHE A 65 -0.96 -17.67 -1.16
CA PHE A 65 -1.27 -18.20 0.17
C PHE A 65 -1.40 -19.72 0.08
N ASN A 66 -0.56 -20.41 0.85
CA ASN A 66 -0.66 -21.86 1.04
C ASN A 66 -1.63 -22.20 2.19
N ASP A 67 -1.73 -21.31 3.18
CA ASP A 67 -2.51 -21.48 4.39
C ASP A 67 -3.23 -20.17 4.72
N TYR A 68 -4.53 -20.14 4.48
CA TYR A 68 -5.38 -18.96 4.69
C TYR A 68 -5.66 -18.69 6.17
N THR A 69 -5.51 -19.67 7.06
CA THR A 69 -5.77 -19.50 8.50
C THR A 69 -4.77 -18.55 9.17
N ARG A 70 -3.56 -18.45 8.60
CA ARG A 70 -2.50 -17.53 9.05
C ARG A 70 -2.34 -16.31 8.15
N ALA A 71 -3.11 -16.21 7.07
CA ALA A 71 -3.01 -15.09 6.15
C ALA A 71 -3.62 -13.82 6.77
N PRO A 72 -3.05 -12.62 6.51
CA PRO A 72 -3.65 -11.37 6.95
C PRO A 72 -5.04 -11.20 6.33
N ASN A 73 -6.07 -11.16 7.16
CA ASN A 73 -7.46 -11.15 6.73
C ASN A 73 -8.21 -9.94 7.33
N LEU A 74 -9.02 -9.28 6.51
CA LEU A 74 -9.88 -8.18 6.95
C LEU A 74 -11.21 -8.66 7.55
N SER A 75 -11.59 -9.94 7.36
CA SER A 75 -12.80 -10.47 7.97
C SER A 75 -12.67 -10.53 9.49
N GLY A 76 -13.71 -10.05 10.17
CA GLY A 76 -13.80 -10.01 11.63
C GLY A 76 -14.49 -11.26 12.16
N ASN A 77 -15.58 -11.08 12.90
CA ASN A 77 -16.40 -12.18 13.42
C ASN A 77 -17.42 -12.71 12.39
N GLY A 78 -17.27 -12.35 11.12
CA GLY A 78 -18.23 -12.69 10.06
C GLY A 78 -17.77 -12.22 8.68
N PRO A 79 -18.63 -12.39 7.66
CA PRO A 79 -18.32 -12.02 6.29
C PRO A 79 -18.07 -10.52 6.14
N VAL A 80 -17.16 -10.19 5.22
CA VAL A 80 -16.79 -8.82 4.89
C VAL A 80 -17.91 -8.10 4.15
N VAL A 81 -18.51 -8.81 3.19
CA VAL A 81 -19.67 -8.36 2.42
C VAL A 81 -20.66 -9.51 2.38
N ALA A 82 -21.88 -9.29 2.87
CA ALA A 82 -22.93 -10.29 2.86
C ALA A 82 -24.22 -9.72 2.24
N PRO A 83 -24.73 -10.27 1.13
CA PRO A 83 -26.04 -9.90 0.62
C PRO A 83 -27.14 -10.43 1.56
N VAL A 84 -27.99 -9.52 2.04
CA VAL A 84 -29.04 -9.85 3.02
C VAL A 84 -30.31 -10.24 2.29
N GLY A 85 -30.82 -11.44 2.59
CA GLY A 85 -32.07 -11.94 2.02
C GLY A 85 -31.95 -12.48 0.59
N PHE A 86 -30.75 -12.50 0.01
CA PHE A 86 -30.48 -13.04 -1.32
C PHE A 86 -29.99 -14.48 -1.23
N THR A 87 -30.57 -15.36 -2.04
CA THR A 87 -30.14 -16.76 -2.14
C THR A 87 -29.83 -17.08 -3.60
N PRO A 88 -28.54 -17.21 -3.97
CA PRO A 88 -28.19 -17.53 -5.35
C PRO A 88 -28.53 -18.99 -5.67
N GLU A 89 -29.05 -19.20 -6.87
CA GLU A 89 -29.31 -20.52 -7.46
C GLU A 89 -28.12 -20.99 -8.30
N LYS A 90 -27.37 -20.04 -8.88
CA LYS A 90 -26.21 -20.31 -9.73
C LYS A 90 -25.08 -19.32 -9.44
N ALA A 91 -23.84 -19.83 -9.44
CA ALA A 91 -22.63 -19.02 -9.39
C ALA A 91 -21.80 -19.24 -10.66
N GLU A 92 -21.31 -18.15 -11.26
CA GLU A 92 -20.44 -18.15 -12.43
C GLU A 92 -19.16 -17.37 -12.13
N TYR A 93 -18.03 -17.94 -12.51
CA TYR A 93 -16.71 -17.35 -12.29
C TYR A 93 -15.98 -17.27 -13.62
N GLN A 94 -15.56 -16.07 -14.02
CA GLN A 94 -14.97 -15.82 -15.33
C GLN A 94 -13.75 -14.91 -15.21
N VAL A 95 -12.76 -15.15 -16.07
CA VAL A 95 -11.58 -14.30 -16.22
C VAL A 95 -11.69 -13.63 -17.59
N GLU A 96 -11.92 -12.32 -17.60
CA GLU A 96 -12.09 -11.52 -18.82
C GLU A 96 -11.04 -10.40 -18.84
N ASP A 97 -10.13 -10.38 -19.81
CA ASP A 97 -9.12 -9.31 -20.00
C ASP A 97 -8.33 -8.95 -18.72
N GLY A 98 -7.94 -9.96 -17.93
CA GLY A 98 -7.23 -9.76 -16.66
C GLY A 98 -8.10 -9.26 -15.52
N ARG A 99 -9.43 -9.31 -15.64
CA ARG A 99 -10.41 -9.04 -14.58
C ARG A 99 -11.06 -10.34 -14.14
N LEU A 100 -11.26 -10.51 -12.84
CA LEU A 100 -12.00 -11.63 -12.27
C LEU A 100 -13.43 -11.20 -11.99
N LEU A 101 -14.38 -11.97 -12.52
CA LEU A 101 -15.81 -11.75 -12.35
C LEU A 101 -16.41 -12.92 -11.59
N ALA A 102 -17.05 -12.64 -10.46
CA ALA A 102 -17.88 -13.61 -9.75
C ALA A 102 -19.33 -13.12 -9.81
N ARG A 103 -20.19 -13.87 -10.49
CA ARG A 103 -21.62 -13.56 -10.67
C ARG A 103 -22.45 -14.59 -9.92
N PHE A 104 -23.38 -14.12 -9.12
CA PHE A 104 -24.32 -14.93 -8.35
C PHE A 104 -25.72 -14.58 -8.83
N GLN A 105 -26.40 -15.54 -9.45
CA GLN A 105 -27.75 -15.39 -10.02
C GLN A 105 -28.76 -16.05 -9.09
N GLY A 106 -29.76 -15.30 -8.66
CA GLY A 106 -30.91 -15.78 -7.89
C GLY A 106 -32.22 -15.40 -8.57
N GLN A 107 -33.34 -15.59 -7.86
CA GLN A 107 -34.67 -15.28 -8.40
C GLN A 107 -34.90 -13.78 -8.56
N GLU A 108 -34.28 -12.98 -7.68
CA GLU A 108 -34.42 -11.53 -7.65
C GLU A 108 -33.58 -10.83 -8.73
N GLY A 109 -32.48 -11.46 -9.15
CA GLY A 109 -31.54 -10.93 -10.13
C GLY A 109 -30.11 -11.44 -9.94
N THR A 110 -29.15 -10.69 -10.47
CA THR A 110 -27.72 -11.02 -10.48
C THR A 110 -26.90 -10.06 -9.63
N LEU A 111 -26.19 -10.61 -8.64
CA LEU A 111 -25.12 -9.93 -7.90
C LEU A 111 -23.78 -10.21 -8.58
N THR A 112 -23.05 -9.16 -8.93
CA THR A 112 -21.74 -9.26 -9.60
C THR A 112 -20.66 -8.59 -8.78
N TYR A 113 -19.57 -9.33 -8.55
CA TYR A 113 -18.30 -8.83 -8.04
C TYR A 113 -17.30 -8.75 -9.18
N ARG A 114 -16.74 -7.57 -9.41
CA ARG A 114 -15.68 -7.32 -10.40
C ARG A 114 -14.41 -6.92 -9.69
N ILE A 115 -13.35 -7.70 -9.94
CA ILE A 115 -12.04 -7.54 -9.32
C ILE A 115 -11.04 -7.26 -10.44
N GLU A 116 -10.42 -6.08 -10.41
CA GLU A 116 -9.39 -5.69 -11.37
C GLU A 116 -8.00 -6.14 -10.90
N LYS A 117 -7.19 -6.68 -11.81
CA LYS A 117 -5.78 -6.96 -11.53
C LYS A 117 -5.06 -5.67 -11.15
N GLY A 118 -4.23 -5.73 -10.10
CA GLY A 118 -3.43 -4.61 -9.62
C GLY A 118 -4.16 -3.60 -8.74
N ARG A 119 -5.45 -3.80 -8.44
CA ARG A 119 -6.22 -2.95 -7.51
C ARG A 119 -6.64 -3.72 -6.25
N TYR A 120 -6.79 -2.99 -5.14
CA TYR A 120 -7.44 -3.48 -3.91
C TYR A 120 -8.95 -3.21 -3.89
N THR A 121 -9.44 -2.45 -4.87
CA THR A 121 -10.85 -2.08 -4.95
C THR A 121 -11.64 -3.12 -5.73
N VAL A 122 -12.68 -3.68 -5.11
CA VAL A 122 -13.68 -4.55 -5.73
C VAL A 122 -14.93 -3.73 -6.04
N GLN A 123 -15.48 -3.91 -7.23
CA GLN A 123 -16.76 -3.32 -7.60
C GLN A 123 -17.86 -4.35 -7.34
N VAL A 124 -18.88 -3.95 -6.58
CA VAL A 124 -20.06 -4.76 -6.26
C VAL A 124 -21.27 -4.08 -6.89
N THR A 125 -21.96 -4.81 -7.76
CA THR A 125 -23.14 -4.33 -8.48
C THR A 125 -24.25 -5.37 -8.41
N ALA A 126 -25.48 -4.94 -8.22
CA ALA A 126 -26.66 -5.78 -8.35
C ALA A 126 -27.61 -5.16 -9.39
N ASP A 127 -28.26 -5.97 -10.21
CA ASP A 127 -29.31 -5.52 -11.14
C ASP A 127 -30.71 -5.44 -10.49
N PHE A 128 -30.77 -5.69 -9.17
CA PHE A 128 -31.97 -5.64 -8.34
C PHE A 128 -31.69 -4.88 -7.03
N PRO A 129 -32.73 -4.41 -6.31
CA PRO A 129 -32.54 -3.74 -5.02
C PRO A 129 -32.00 -4.72 -4.00
N LEU A 130 -30.82 -4.44 -3.44
CA LEU A 130 -30.13 -5.36 -2.55
C LEU A 130 -29.61 -4.66 -1.31
N THR A 131 -29.89 -5.21 -0.14
CA THR A 131 -29.23 -4.76 1.09
C THR A 131 -27.95 -5.55 1.30
N LEU A 132 -26.82 -4.86 1.44
CA LEU A 132 -25.55 -5.45 1.83
C LEU A 132 -25.28 -5.18 3.30
N ARG A 133 -24.82 -6.20 4.02
CA ARG A 133 -24.22 -6.08 5.35
C ARG A 133 -22.71 -6.16 5.22
N LEU A 134 -22.02 -5.18 5.79
CA LEU A 134 -20.57 -5.07 5.78
C LEU A 134 -20.03 -5.13 7.20
N SER A 135 -18.93 -5.86 7.38
CA SER A 135 -18.22 -5.93 8.65
C SER A 135 -16.73 -6.16 8.39
N ALA A 136 -15.85 -5.57 9.20
CA ALA A 136 -14.42 -5.82 9.08
C ALA A 136 -13.69 -5.62 10.40
N GLN A 137 -12.45 -6.07 10.44
CA GLN A 137 -11.55 -5.79 11.56
C GLN A 137 -11.22 -4.30 11.66
N GLY A 138 -11.16 -3.81 12.90
CA GLY A 138 -10.75 -2.45 13.23
C GLY A 138 -11.88 -1.57 13.78
N SER A 139 -11.57 -0.28 13.89
CA SER A 139 -12.51 0.74 14.35
C SER A 139 -13.35 1.22 13.16
N PRO A 140 -14.69 1.06 13.23
CA PRO A 140 -15.59 1.54 12.19
C PRO A 140 -15.77 3.05 12.26
N LYS A 141 -16.02 3.64 11.09
CA LYS A 141 -16.31 5.06 10.89
C LYS A 141 -17.23 5.21 9.70
N VAL A 142 -18.08 6.23 9.74
CA VAL A 142 -18.98 6.61 8.65
C VAL A 142 -18.91 8.10 8.44
N LEU A 143 -19.05 8.54 7.20
CA LEU A 143 -19.27 9.95 6.89
C LEU A 143 -20.65 10.12 6.26
N LEU A 144 -21.51 10.90 6.92
CA LEU A 144 -22.83 11.27 6.42
C LEU A 144 -22.72 12.44 5.43
N GLN A 145 -23.63 12.49 4.47
CA GLN A 145 -23.72 13.60 3.54
C GLN A 145 -23.97 14.91 4.31
N GLY A 146 -23.19 15.95 3.98
CA GLY A 146 -23.25 17.26 4.66
C GLY A 146 -22.36 17.37 5.89
N GLN A 147 -21.73 16.28 6.35
CA GLN A 147 -20.71 16.32 7.39
C GLN A 147 -19.31 16.41 6.80
N THR A 148 -18.38 17.00 7.55
CA THR A 148 -16.96 17.11 7.17
C THR A 148 -16.06 16.14 7.92
N GLU A 149 -16.52 15.61 9.05
CA GLU A 149 -15.77 14.68 9.90
C GLU A 149 -16.54 13.37 10.09
N PRO A 150 -15.86 12.21 10.03
CA PRO A 150 -16.52 10.93 10.18
C PRO A 150 -16.82 10.61 11.65
N THR A 151 -17.96 9.95 11.88
CA THR A 151 -18.44 9.51 13.18
C THR A 151 -18.33 7.99 13.34
N PRO A 152 -18.28 7.44 14.57
CA PRO A 152 -18.20 5.99 14.79
C PRO A 152 -19.52 5.24 14.51
N SER A 153 -20.63 5.96 14.35
CA SER A 153 -21.96 5.44 14.01
C SER A 153 -22.78 6.52 13.32
N GLY A 154 -23.82 6.11 12.60
CA GLY A 154 -24.70 7.03 11.86
C GLY A 154 -25.65 6.30 10.93
N GLU A 155 -26.74 6.96 10.55
CA GLU A 155 -27.77 6.44 9.64
C GLU A 155 -28.22 7.56 8.71
N GLY A 156 -28.41 7.26 7.43
CA GLY A 156 -28.87 8.22 6.42
C GLY A 156 -28.15 8.05 5.09
N GLN A 157 -27.96 9.16 4.37
CA GLN A 157 -27.15 9.17 3.16
C GLN A 157 -25.67 9.21 3.51
N LEU A 158 -24.95 8.16 3.15
CA LEU A 158 -23.54 7.96 3.46
C LEU A 158 -22.68 8.34 2.26
N VAL A 159 -21.59 9.07 2.51
CA VAL A 159 -20.53 9.30 1.51
C VAL A 159 -19.61 8.07 1.45
N TYR A 160 -19.22 7.55 2.62
CA TYR A 160 -18.45 6.31 2.73
C TYR A 160 -18.63 5.65 4.11
N LEU A 161 -18.28 4.37 4.17
CA LEU A 161 -18.10 3.56 5.37
C LEU A 161 -16.66 3.06 5.41
N ALA A 162 -16.03 2.99 6.58
CA ALA A 162 -14.67 2.50 6.70
C ALA A 162 -14.41 1.76 8.02
N TRP A 163 -13.56 0.75 7.98
CA TRP A 163 -12.96 0.10 9.14
C TRP A 163 -11.46 0.22 9.04
N GLN A 164 -10.80 0.70 10.08
CA GLN A 164 -9.34 0.85 10.12
C GLN A 164 -8.79 0.10 11.33
N THR A 165 -7.88 -0.85 11.12
CA THR A 165 -7.27 -1.61 12.24
C THR A 165 -6.37 -0.71 13.09
N LYS A 166 -5.62 0.18 12.46
CA LYS A 166 -4.97 1.32 13.11
C LYS A 166 -5.23 2.59 12.31
N PRO A 167 -5.40 3.77 12.93
CA PRO A 167 -5.74 4.99 12.20
C PRO A 167 -4.72 5.43 11.13
N LYS A 168 -3.42 5.11 11.33
CA LYS A 168 -2.30 5.59 10.49
C LYS A 168 -1.46 4.47 9.86
N ALA A 169 -1.85 3.21 10.04
CA ALA A 169 -1.09 2.04 9.58
C ALA A 169 -2.00 0.80 9.57
N GLY A 170 -1.48 -0.34 9.13
CA GLY A 170 -2.20 -1.61 9.14
C GLY A 170 -3.09 -1.75 7.92
N TYR A 171 -4.37 -2.08 8.13
CA TYR A 171 -5.31 -2.39 7.06
C TYR A 171 -6.57 -1.56 7.18
N ALA A 172 -7.20 -1.29 6.05
CA ALA A 172 -8.46 -0.60 5.96
C ALA A 172 -9.41 -1.33 5.01
N LEU A 173 -10.69 -1.43 5.42
CA LEU A 173 -11.80 -1.67 4.51
C LEU A 173 -12.54 -0.34 4.32
N VAL A 174 -12.82 0.07 3.08
CA VAL A 174 -13.56 1.30 2.77
C VAL A 174 -14.60 1.02 1.70
N ALA A 175 -15.87 1.24 2.01
CA ALA A 175 -16.97 1.14 1.06
C ALA A 175 -17.45 2.54 0.67
N PHE A 176 -17.48 2.83 -0.63
CA PHE A 176 -17.80 4.14 -1.18
C PHE A 176 -18.43 3.98 -2.58
N ALA A 177 -19.18 4.99 -3.02
CA ALA A 177 -19.78 5.02 -4.35
C ALA A 177 -19.62 6.42 -4.97
N GLN A 178 -19.95 6.55 -6.25
CA GLN A 178 -19.90 7.87 -6.93
C GLN A 178 -20.92 8.85 -6.38
N ARG A 179 -22.05 8.35 -5.87
CA ARG A 179 -23.11 9.13 -5.23
C ARG A 179 -23.30 8.64 -3.80
N PRO A 180 -23.81 9.49 -2.90
CA PRO A 180 -24.18 9.03 -1.56
C PRO A 180 -25.23 7.93 -1.63
N PHE A 181 -25.07 6.91 -0.79
CA PHE A 181 -25.93 5.74 -0.73
C PHE A 181 -26.61 5.65 0.64
N LEU A 182 -27.81 5.07 0.69
CA LEU A 182 -28.50 4.89 1.97
C LEU A 182 -27.83 3.78 2.78
N GLY A 183 -27.56 4.05 4.04
CA GLY A 183 -27.00 3.06 4.93
C GLY A 183 -26.98 3.49 6.39
N LYS A 184 -26.54 2.55 7.21
CA LYS A 184 -26.52 2.63 8.65
C LYS A 184 -25.30 1.90 9.19
N LEU A 185 -24.58 2.53 10.12
CA LEU A 185 -23.49 1.93 10.87
C LEU A 185 -23.87 1.87 12.34
N VAL A 186 -23.95 0.65 12.90
CA VAL A 186 -24.21 0.42 14.33
C VAL A 186 -23.21 -0.58 14.88
N GLY A 187 -22.49 -0.18 15.93
CA GLY A 187 -21.45 -1.02 16.50
C GLY A 187 -20.34 -1.26 15.47
N LYS A 188 -20.11 -2.53 15.12
CA LYS A 188 -19.08 -2.96 14.15
C LYS A 188 -19.63 -3.36 12.78
N GLU A 189 -20.94 -3.33 12.61
CA GLU A 189 -21.61 -3.75 11.38
C GLU A 189 -22.28 -2.56 10.72
N ALA A 190 -22.21 -2.50 9.40
CA ALA A 190 -22.96 -1.55 8.60
C ALA A 190 -23.93 -2.28 7.68
N THR A 191 -25.08 -1.68 7.46
CA THR A 191 -26.01 -2.08 6.40
C THR A 191 -26.13 -0.96 5.40
N LEU A 192 -26.15 -1.29 4.11
CA LEU A 192 -26.39 -0.33 3.04
C LEU A 192 -27.33 -0.91 2.00
N THR A 193 -28.09 -0.06 1.33
CA THR A 193 -28.99 -0.46 0.27
C THR A 193 -28.40 -0.04 -1.07
N LEU A 194 -28.17 -1.02 -1.95
CA LEU A 194 -27.79 -0.81 -3.34
C LEU A 194 -29.03 -0.68 -4.20
N THR A 195 -29.06 0.37 -5.01
CA THR A 195 -30.06 0.51 -6.06
C THR A 195 -29.65 -0.31 -7.29
N PRO A 196 -30.62 -0.84 -8.08
CA PRO A 196 -30.31 -1.56 -9.31
C PRO A 196 -29.37 -0.82 -10.24
N GLY A 197 -28.27 -1.46 -10.64
CA GLY A 197 -27.25 -0.90 -11.54
C GLY A 197 -26.23 0.03 -10.85
N GLU A 198 -26.41 0.34 -9.57
CA GLU A 198 -25.43 1.11 -8.80
C GLU A 198 -24.17 0.29 -8.54
N THR A 199 -23.02 0.95 -8.61
CA THR A 199 -21.71 0.32 -8.32
C THR A 199 -21.19 0.81 -7.00
N LEU A 200 -21.16 -0.10 -6.01
CA LEU A 200 -20.43 0.09 -4.78
C LEU A 200 -18.97 -0.32 -4.99
N LYS A 201 -18.04 0.54 -4.60
CA LYS A 201 -16.62 0.22 -4.56
C LYS A 201 -16.24 -0.12 -3.13
N VAL A 202 -15.66 -1.30 -2.94
CA VAL A 202 -15.15 -1.76 -1.65
C VAL A 202 -13.63 -1.93 -1.78
N TYR A 203 -12.89 -1.02 -1.17
CA TYR A 203 -11.45 -1.14 -1.00
C TYR A 203 -11.15 -2.00 0.22
N GLY A 204 -10.28 -3.00 0.09
CA GLY A 204 -9.76 -3.75 1.23
C GLY A 204 -8.27 -4.03 1.06
N GLY A 205 -7.45 -3.30 1.81
CA GLY A 205 -6.01 -3.34 1.63
C GLY A 205 -5.25 -2.63 2.73
N GLN A 206 -4.00 -2.27 2.43
CA GLN A 206 -3.14 -1.56 3.39
C GLN A 206 -3.70 -0.14 3.66
N ASN A 207 -3.69 0.29 4.92
CA ASN A 207 -4.05 1.66 5.30
C ASN A 207 -2.85 2.59 5.06
N GLU A 208 -2.63 2.96 3.81
CA GLU A 208 -1.48 3.73 3.37
C GLU A 208 -1.85 4.85 2.38
N LEU A 209 -1.27 6.03 2.59
CA LEU A 209 -1.54 7.24 1.83
C LEU A 209 -1.31 7.09 0.32
N VAL A 210 -0.18 6.51 -0.10
CA VAL A 210 0.14 6.31 -1.53
C VAL A 210 -0.89 5.38 -2.18
N ARG A 211 -1.33 4.37 -1.43
CA ARG A 211 -2.34 3.42 -1.91
C ARG A 211 -3.71 4.06 -2.03
N PHE A 212 -4.10 4.88 -1.06
CA PHE A 212 -5.33 5.67 -1.13
C PHE A 212 -5.31 6.67 -2.29
N HIS A 213 -4.14 7.24 -2.63
CA HIS A 213 -4.00 8.10 -3.79
C HIS A 213 -4.30 7.34 -5.09
N VAL A 214 -3.65 6.19 -5.29
CA VAL A 214 -3.80 5.35 -6.50
C VAL A 214 -5.24 4.85 -6.69
N GLU A 215 -5.93 4.56 -5.59
CA GLU A 215 -7.30 4.05 -5.60
C GLU A 215 -8.36 5.18 -5.59
N GLY A 216 -7.94 6.45 -5.55
CA GLY A 216 -8.83 7.61 -5.55
C GLY A 216 -9.56 7.86 -4.23
N LEU A 217 -9.10 7.26 -3.12
CA LEU A 217 -9.69 7.39 -1.80
C LEU A 217 -9.33 8.70 -1.09
N LEU A 218 -8.31 9.43 -1.55
CA LEU A 218 -7.93 10.72 -0.94
C LEU A 218 -8.99 11.82 -1.11
N SER A 219 -9.92 11.66 -2.05
CA SER A 219 -11.05 12.59 -2.18
C SER A 219 -12.08 12.43 -1.05
N LEU A 220 -12.01 11.35 -0.26
CA LEU A 220 -12.92 11.10 0.85
C LEU A 220 -12.46 11.88 2.09
N PRO A 221 -13.22 12.90 2.54
CA PRO A 221 -12.76 13.79 3.61
C PRO A 221 -12.75 13.05 4.95
N GLY A 222 -11.72 13.30 5.75
CA GLY A 222 -11.58 12.71 7.09
C GLY A 222 -11.20 11.21 7.11
N LEU A 223 -11.12 10.53 5.96
CA LEU A 223 -10.71 9.13 5.89
C LEU A 223 -9.23 8.93 6.27
N PHE A 224 -8.37 9.83 5.82
CA PHE A 224 -6.95 9.85 6.14
C PHE A 224 -6.47 11.29 6.32
N SER A 225 -5.82 11.58 7.45
CA SER A 225 -5.24 12.89 7.75
C SER A 225 -3.72 12.83 7.58
N PRO A 226 -3.16 13.33 6.45
CA PRO A 226 -1.72 13.30 6.23
C PRO A 226 -1.02 14.23 7.23
N ASN A 227 0.02 13.72 7.88
CA ASN A 227 0.98 14.55 8.62
C ASN A 227 1.91 15.28 7.64
N ILE A 228 2.85 16.08 8.16
CA ILE A 228 3.85 16.80 7.35
C ILE A 228 4.57 15.87 6.36
N TRP A 229 4.94 14.67 6.81
CA TRP A 229 5.57 13.65 5.95
C TRP A 229 4.63 13.13 4.86
N GLY A 230 3.35 12.94 5.17
CA GLY A 230 2.33 12.57 4.20
C GLY A 230 2.11 13.66 3.15
N GLN A 231 2.05 14.93 3.57
CA GLN A 231 1.94 16.07 2.64
C GLN A 231 3.15 16.18 1.72
N LEU A 232 4.37 16.01 2.26
CA LEU A 232 5.59 15.96 1.46
C LEU A 232 5.55 14.81 0.45
N SER A 233 5.08 13.63 0.87
CA SER A 233 4.93 12.46 0.00
C SER A 233 3.94 12.72 -1.14
N LEU A 234 2.79 13.35 -0.85
CA LEU A 234 1.81 13.74 -1.87
C LEU A 234 2.39 14.76 -2.86
N GLY A 235 3.13 15.74 -2.37
CA GLY A 235 3.81 16.71 -3.24
C GLY A 235 4.82 16.05 -4.17
N LEU A 236 5.58 15.06 -3.67
CA LEU A 236 6.53 14.31 -4.48
C LEU A 236 5.85 13.40 -5.50
N LEU A 237 4.76 12.72 -5.11
CA LEU A 237 3.92 11.94 -6.02
C LEU A 237 3.36 12.82 -7.14
N TRP A 238 2.82 14.00 -6.79
CA TRP A 238 2.31 14.95 -7.77
C TRP A 238 3.39 15.38 -8.77
N LEU A 239 4.60 15.70 -8.30
CA LEU A 239 5.72 16.06 -9.19
C LEU A 239 6.06 14.91 -10.15
N MET A 240 6.05 13.68 -9.62
CA MET A 240 6.35 12.49 -10.41
C MET A 240 5.24 12.18 -11.42
N GLU A 241 3.96 12.34 -11.07
CA GLU A 241 2.84 12.21 -12.02
C GLU A 241 2.91 13.27 -13.13
N VAL A 242 3.26 14.50 -12.78
CA VAL A 242 3.50 15.56 -13.76
C VAL A 242 4.64 15.14 -14.71
N ALA A 243 5.76 14.66 -14.17
CA ALA A 243 6.87 14.16 -14.98
C ALA A 243 6.46 12.98 -15.87
N PHE A 244 5.66 12.05 -15.35
CA PHE A 244 5.13 10.92 -16.11
C PHE A 244 4.19 11.39 -17.24
N ARG A 245 3.34 12.39 -17.00
CA ARG A 245 2.46 12.95 -18.04
C ARG A 245 3.24 13.56 -19.21
N TYR A 246 4.43 14.12 -18.96
CA TYR A 246 5.28 14.67 -20.02
C TYR A 246 6.19 13.63 -20.69
N THR A 247 6.68 12.64 -19.93
CA THR A 247 7.67 11.65 -20.43
C THR A 247 7.06 10.35 -20.92
N GLY A 248 5.85 10.00 -20.48
CA GLY A 248 5.18 8.73 -20.75
C GLY A 248 5.84 7.50 -20.11
N SER A 249 6.90 7.67 -19.32
CA SER A 249 7.67 6.58 -18.72
C SER A 249 7.94 6.83 -17.24
N TRP A 250 7.57 5.87 -16.41
CA TRP A 250 7.79 5.96 -14.96
C TRP A 250 9.26 6.03 -14.59
N GLY A 251 10.13 5.36 -15.35
CA GLY A 251 11.57 5.40 -15.15
C GLY A 251 12.17 6.78 -15.43
N LEU A 252 11.73 7.44 -16.51
CA LEU A 252 12.14 8.81 -16.82
C LEU A 252 11.56 9.82 -15.82
N ALA A 253 10.33 9.60 -15.35
CA ALA A 253 9.73 10.42 -14.29
C ALA A 253 10.54 10.37 -12.99
N ILE A 254 11.01 9.19 -12.59
CA ILE A 254 11.91 9.01 -11.44
C ILE A 254 13.23 9.73 -11.67
N LEU A 255 13.86 9.59 -12.84
CA LEU A 255 15.12 10.29 -13.14
C LEU A 255 14.93 11.81 -13.03
N PHE A 256 13.86 12.35 -13.63
CA PHE A 256 13.52 13.76 -13.55
C PHE A 256 13.32 14.21 -12.09
N LEU A 257 12.57 13.44 -11.31
CA LEU A 257 12.38 13.69 -9.87
C LEU A 257 13.72 13.79 -9.14
N THR A 258 14.64 12.84 -9.38
CA THR A 258 15.96 12.87 -8.74
C THR A 258 16.78 14.09 -9.12
N LEU A 259 16.71 14.56 -10.37
CA LEU A 259 17.41 15.77 -10.82
C LEU A 259 16.85 17.02 -10.15
N VAL A 260 15.53 17.17 -10.11
CA VAL A 260 14.86 18.31 -9.47
C VAL A 260 15.22 18.38 -7.99
N VAL A 261 15.12 17.25 -7.28
CA VAL A 261 15.43 17.21 -5.85
C VAL A 261 16.92 17.47 -5.60
N ARG A 262 17.83 16.92 -6.41
CA ARG A 262 19.27 17.24 -6.32
C ARG A 262 19.56 18.72 -6.54
N LEU A 263 18.87 19.36 -7.49
CA LEU A 263 19.05 20.78 -7.78
C LEU A 263 18.54 21.67 -6.64
N LEU A 264 17.40 21.32 -6.03
CA LEU A 264 16.84 22.02 -4.88
C LEU A 264 17.72 21.88 -3.63
N LEU A 265 18.30 20.69 -3.44
CA LEU A 265 19.22 20.40 -2.33
C LEU A 265 20.68 20.83 -2.60
N TRP A 266 21.00 21.33 -3.80
CA TRP A 266 22.36 21.74 -4.17
C TRP A 266 22.99 22.75 -3.18
N PRO A 267 22.34 23.87 -2.78
CA PRO A 267 22.96 24.80 -1.85
C PRO A 267 23.31 24.13 -0.51
N LEU A 268 22.48 23.18 -0.07
CA LEU A 268 22.71 22.42 1.14
C LEU A 268 23.87 21.42 0.96
N MET A 269 23.89 20.66 -0.14
CA MET A 269 25.00 19.75 -0.47
C MET A 269 26.33 20.50 -0.57
N HIS A 270 26.35 21.70 -1.15
CA HIS A 270 27.54 22.51 -1.26
C HIS A 270 28.13 22.86 0.12
N GLN A 271 27.28 23.22 1.08
CA GLN A 271 27.72 23.46 2.47
C GLN A 271 28.26 22.18 3.13
N GLN A 272 27.64 21.03 2.86
CA GLN A 272 28.10 19.74 3.38
C GLN A 272 29.49 19.36 2.84
N PHE A 273 29.72 19.53 1.53
CA PHE A 273 31.03 19.29 0.93
C PHE A 273 32.11 20.20 1.50
N LYS A 274 31.79 21.48 1.74
CA LYS A 274 32.71 22.43 2.39
C LYS A 274 33.07 21.96 3.80
N SER A 275 32.08 21.59 4.60
CA SER A 275 32.32 21.09 5.96
C SER A 275 33.14 19.80 5.97
N MET A 276 32.89 18.88 5.04
CA MET A 276 33.68 17.65 4.90
C MET A 276 35.14 17.91 4.54
N ALA A 277 35.40 18.86 3.63
CA ALA A 277 36.76 19.26 3.29
C ALA A 277 37.51 19.87 4.50
N GLU A 278 36.82 20.64 5.35
CA GLU A 278 37.39 21.18 6.59
C GLU A 278 37.68 20.08 7.62
N ILE A 279 36.78 19.11 7.80
CA ILE A 279 37.03 17.93 8.65
C ILE A 279 38.25 17.14 8.15
N GLN A 280 38.37 16.96 6.84
CA GLN A 280 39.50 16.25 6.25
C GLN A 280 40.84 16.94 6.53
N ARG A 281 40.86 18.29 6.56
CA ARG A 281 42.03 19.08 6.98
C ARG A 281 42.37 18.92 8.47
N LEU A 282 41.38 18.62 9.31
CA LEU A 282 41.58 18.39 10.75
C LEU A 282 42.02 16.97 11.10
N GLN A 283 41.88 15.99 10.18
CA GLN A 283 42.31 14.61 10.42
C GLN A 283 43.72 14.45 11.01
N PRO A 284 44.78 15.13 10.53
CA PRO A 284 46.11 15.00 11.13
C PRO A 284 46.16 15.49 12.60
N LEU A 285 45.38 16.51 12.95
CA LEU A 285 45.30 16.99 14.34
C LEU A 285 44.50 16.03 15.22
N ILE A 286 43.43 15.45 14.66
CA ILE A 286 42.64 14.40 15.34
C ILE A 286 43.52 13.17 15.61
N GLN A 287 44.39 12.78 14.67
CA GLN A 287 45.35 11.68 14.87
C GLN A 287 46.31 11.97 16.02
N LYS A 288 46.84 13.19 16.13
CA LYS A 288 47.68 13.60 17.28
C LYS A 288 46.93 13.54 18.61
N ILE A 289 45.65 13.93 18.64
CA ILE A 289 44.80 13.80 19.84
C ILE A 289 44.60 12.32 20.19
N ASN A 290 44.34 11.47 19.19
CA ASN A 290 44.15 10.03 19.37
C ASN A 290 45.42 9.35 19.90
N GLU A 291 46.61 9.76 19.44
CA GLU A 291 47.90 9.28 19.94
C GLU A 291 48.17 9.74 21.38
N LYS A 292 47.89 11.02 21.68
CA LYS A 292 48.12 11.62 23.01
C LYS A 292 47.18 11.06 24.10
N TYR A 293 45.95 10.71 23.75
CA TYR A 293 44.93 10.22 24.68
C TYR A 293 44.47 8.79 24.34
N LYS A 294 45.42 7.90 24.02
CA LYS A 294 45.14 6.51 23.61
C LYS A 294 44.48 5.67 24.72
N ASP A 295 44.78 5.96 25.98
CA ASP A 295 44.29 5.22 27.14
C ASP A 295 43.09 5.88 27.85
N ASP A 296 42.69 7.08 27.42
CA ASP A 296 41.60 7.86 28.05
C ASP A 296 40.55 8.30 26.98
N PRO A 297 39.55 7.45 26.70
CA PRO A 297 38.55 7.73 25.67
C PRO A 297 37.68 8.96 25.97
N ASN A 298 37.48 9.28 27.25
CA ASN A 298 36.69 10.45 27.66
C ASN A 298 37.42 11.75 27.33
N LYS A 299 38.70 11.85 27.68
CA LYS A 299 39.52 13.03 27.33
C LYS A 299 39.72 13.16 25.83
N ARG A 300 39.79 12.05 25.09
CA ARG A 300 39.87 12.06 23.62
C ARG A 300 38.62 12.66 22.99
N ALA A 301 37.42 12.27 23.45
CA ALA A 301 36.16 12.82 22.95
C ALA A 301 36.05 14.33 23.22
N GLU A 302 36.41 14.77 24.44
CA GLU A 302 36.37 16.19 24.81
C GLU A 302 37.36 17.03 24.00
N ALA A 303 38.61 16.57 23.84
CA ALA A 303 39.62 17.27 23.06
C ALA A 303 39.26 17.35 21.56
N THR A 304 38.69 16.27 21.01
CA THR A 304 38.21 16.25 19.62
C THR A 304 37.06 17.25 19.42
N MET A 305 36.13 17.33 20.37
CA MET A 305 35.02 18.28 20.30
C MET A 305 35.51 19.74 20.43
N LYS A 306 36.48 20.02 21.32
CA LYS A 306 37.09 21.36 21.42
C LYS A 306 37.77 21.76 20.12
N LEU A 307 38.49 20.85 19.48
CA LEU A 307 39.12 21.09 18.17
C LEU A 307 38.09 21.47 17.10
N TYR A 308 36.95 20.76 17.05
CA TYR A 308 35.85 21.08 16.13
C TYR A 308 35.24 22.46 16.42
N GLN A 309 35.06 22.82 17.69
CA GLN A 309 34.52 24.14 18.08
C GLN A 309 35.48 25.28 17.73
N GLU A 310 36.78 25.13 17.98
CA GLU A 310 37.81 26.12 17.65
C GLU A 310 37.84 26.41 16.15
N HIS A 311 37.68 25.38 15.32
CA HIS A 311 37.68 25.50 13.86
C HIS A 311 36.28 25.76 13.28
N LYS A 312 35.26 25.93 14.14
CA LYS A 312 33.85 26.17 13.77
C LYS A 312 33.27 25.14 12.80
N VAL A 313 33.75 23.90 12.89
CA VAL A 313 33.32 22.79 12.03
C VAL A 313 32.24 21.98 12.75
N ASN A 314 31.11 21.72 12.08
CA ASN A 314 30.05 20.90 12.64
C ASN A 314 30.14 19.45 12.11
N PRO A 315 30.55 18.45 12.92
CA PRO A 315 30.63 17.07 12.47
C PRO A 315 29.27 16.47 12.06
N ALA A 316 28.16 17.00 12.59
CA ALA A 316 26.80 16.56 12.23
C ALA A 316 26.34 17.07 10.85
N ALA A 317 26.98 18.11 10.31
CA ALA A 317 26.68 18.56 8.94
C ALA A 317 27.01 17.47 7.91
N GLY A 318 27.92 16.55 8.25
CA GLY A 318 28.33 15.44 7.41
C GLY A 318 27.29 14.36 7.16
N CYS A 319 26.44 14.06 8.15
CA CYS A 319 25.42 13.01 8.05
C CYS A 319 24.05 13.55 7.63
N LEU A 320 23.88 14.88 7.60
CA LEU A 320 22.67 15.55 7.13
C LEU A 320 22.17 15.13 5.73
N PRO A 321 23.02 14.87 4.71
CA PRO A 321 22.53 14.43 3.41
C PRO A 321 21.89 13.05 3.47
N LEU A 322 22.41 12.14 4.31
CA LEU A 322 21.82 10.81 4.48
C LEU A 322 20.40 10.92 5.04
N PHE A 323 20.20 11.77 6.05
CA PHE A 323 18.87 11.98 6.63
C PHE A 323 17.87 12.57 5.63
N ILE A 324 18.30 13.43 4.72
CA ILE A 324 17.44 14.02 3.69
C ILE A 324 17.21 13.05 2.53
N GLN A 325 18.18 12.18 2.26
CA GLN A 325 18.06 11.15 1.24
C GLN A 325 17.07 10.04 1.63
N MET A 326 16.98 9.71 2.93
CA MET A 326 16.09 8.65 3.43
C MET A 326 14.61 8.85 3.05
N PRO A 327 13.99 10.04 3.21
CA PRO A 327 12.65 10.32 2.72
C PRO A 327 12.47 10.10 1.22
N ILE A 328 13.45 10.52 0.40
CA ILE A 328 13.39 10.38 -1.06
C ILE A 328 13.42 8.90 -1.45
N LEU A 329 14.32 8.12 -0.83
CA LEU A 329 14.40 6.68 -1.02
C LEU A 329 13.12 5.97 -0.57
N PHE A 330 12.56 6.37 0.56
CA PHE A 330 11.32 5.80 1.06
C PHE A 330 10.16 6.05 0.09
N ILE A 331 10.05 7.26 -0.45
CA ILE A 331 9.00 7.57 -1.42
C ILE A 331 9.23 6.79 -2.73
N LEU A 332 10.47 6.73 -3.23
CA LEU A 332 10.79 5.94 -4.41
C LEU A 332 10.42 4.46 -4.22
N TRP A 333 10.81 3.87 -3.08
CA TRP A 333 10.45 2.51 -2.72
C TRP A 333 8.94 2.34 -2.62
N LYS A 334 8.21 3.29 -2.03
CA LYS A 334 6.75 3.26 -1.95
C LYS A 334 6.07 3.35 -3.31
N VAL A 335 6.59 4.17 -4.23
CA VAL A 335 6.05 4.25 -5.58
C VAL A 335 6.24 2.91 -6.27
N ILE A 336 7.46 2.36 -6.24
CA ILE A 336 7.78 1.06 -6.83
C ILE A 336 6.93 -0.05 -6.21
N ALA A 337 6.78 -0.05 -4.90
CA ALA A 337 6.00 -1.03 -4.17
C ALA A 337 4.49 -0.86 -4.34
N ASN A 338 3.97 0.30 -4.76
CA ASN A 338 2.52 0.51 -4.87
C ASN A 338 2.00 0.51 -6.30
N TYR A 339 2.79 0.98 -7.27
CA TYR A 339 2.40 0.95 -8.68
C TYR A 339 2.72 -0.42 -9.31
N GLU A 340 1.87 -0.87 -10.22
CA GLU A 340 2.21 -1.94 -11.18
C GLU A 340 2.51 -1.21 -12.49
N PHE A 341 3.79 -0.99 -12.78
CA PHE A 341 4.17 -0.13 -13.89
C PHE A 341 3.87 -0.77 -15.24
N GLY A 342 3.92 -2.11 -15.33
CA GLY A 342 3.67 -2.85 -16.58
C GLY A 342 4.55 -2.40 -17.74
N GLN A 343 5.62 -1.65 -17.43
CA GLN A 343 6.49 -0.94 -18.34
C GLN A 343 7.89 -0.94 -17.75
N GLY A 344 8.82 -1.50 -18.53
CA GLY A 344 10.24 -1.48 -18.24
C GLY A 344 10.91 -0.14 -18.57
N LEU A 345 12.15 0.03 -18.09
CA LEU A 345 13.04 1.11 -18.53
C LEU A 345 14.35 0.50 -19.03
N LEU A 346 14.70 0.79 -20.29
CA LEU A 346 15.91 0.30 -20.94
C LEU A 346 16.01 -1.24 -20.90
N TRP A 347 16.88 -1.79 -20.04
CA TRP A 347 17.12 -3.23 -19.90
C TRP A 347 16.32 -3.88 -18.75
N ILE A 348 15.59 -3.07 -17.97
CA ILE A 348 14.77 -3.55 -16.85
C ILE A 348 13.37 -3.84 -17.39
N PRO A 349 12.89 -5.10 -17.41
CA PRO A 349 11.59 -5.46 -18.00
C PRO A 349 10.40 -4.90 -17.21
N ASP A 350 10.52 -4.77 -15.88
CA ASP A 350 9.53 -4.10 -15.04
C ASP A 350 10.22 -3.36 -13.88
N LEU A 351 9.87 -2.07 -13.71
CA LEU A 351 10.41 -1.21 -12.65
C LEU A 351 9.93 -1.61 -11.24
N ALA A 352 8.85 -2.38 -11.12
CA ALA A 352 8.30 -2.93 -9.88
C ALA A 352 8.87 -4.32 -9.54
N GLU A 353 9.59 -4.95 -10.47
CA GLU A 353 10.24 -6.23 -10.27
C GLU A 353 11.64 -6.03 -9.68
N LEU A 354 12.00 -6.85 -8.69
CA LEU A 354 13.37 -6.88 -8.17
C LEU A 354 14.29 -7.41 -9.26
N VAL A 355 15.01 -6.52 -9.93
CA VAL A 355 16.09 -6.90 -10.86
C VAL A 355 17.22 -7.50 -10.04
N VAL A 356 17.20 -8.81 -9.84
CA VAL A 356 18.35 -9.57 -9.38
C VAL A 356 19.23 -9.87 -10.59
N GLY A 357 20.04 -8.90 -10.98
CA GLY A 357 21.08 -9.07 -12.00
C GLY A 357 22.45 -8.78 -11.39
N ASP A 358 23.46 -9.57 -11.76
CA ASP A 358 24.88 -9.51 -11.33
C ASP A 358 25.61 -8.17 -11.60
N HIS A 359 24.88 -7.09 -11.89
CA HIS A 359 25.41 -5.83 -12.44
C HIS A 359 25.08 -4.59 -11.60
N LEU A 360 24.36 -4.72 -10.48
CA LEU A 360 24.17 -3.64 -9.53
C LEU A 360 24.54 -4.12 -8.11
N PRO A 361 25.41 -3.38 -7.40
CA PRO A 361 25.94 -3.76 -6.09
C PRO A 361 24.91 -3.71 -4.96
#